data_AF-A0A7G7W8T0-F1
#
_entry.id   AF-A0A7G7W8T0-F1
#
_cell.length_a   1.000
_cell.length_b   1.000
_cell.length_c   1.000
_cell.angle_alpha   90.00
_cell.angle_beta   90.00
_cell.angle_gamma   90.00
#
_symmetry.space_group_name_H-M   'P 1'
#
loop_
_entity.id
_entity.type
_entity.pdbx_description
1 polymer ?
#
loop_
_entity_poly.entity_id
_entity_poly.type
_entity_poly.pdbx_seq_one_letter_code
_entity_poly.pdbx_strand_id
1 'polypeptide(L)'
;MHLPAGFYEAVSKQLEWCSSQPQRWKRLPTITTENLEEWQLLGWLYEQFGLEEHDFIHDKSNAHLCCQPGFRGCRLLLRNLSLPAVRLWSNFLENYQHELKDQEQINRTTFLLLLEGEAATLAPTANTNLLVHSYGSQIAFDDLKLFMRFANLDTLQPMQPLLQQLRQAIASALAPTDPLLAISLVNQPLATLLNPTSFLRQVAEKRGWQSQPLALQTPEPPPEIALKLWYTGEWATLEERSCLHPGLLALHERYDYIQSRIWEGQLKIILPFLEQRRHHLLELYREDLNNLLPHTKPLGKTHTVQINDVAELELGDLFYLRTKPELSKYGNVLVEELKLLRHCRVELAHQRPIDENAINQLLALIESS
;
A
#
# COMPACT_ATOMS: atom_id res chain seq x y z
N MET A 1 7.42 0.38 11.16
CA MET A 1 6.74 -0.34 10.05
C MET A 1 6.01 -1.56 10.58
N HIS A 2 4.66 -1.51 10.64
CA HIS A 2 3.87 -2.74 10.62
C HIS A 2 4.13 -3.38 9.26
N LEU A 3 4.66 -4.59 9.21
CA LEU A 3 4.58 -5.34 7.97
C LEU A 3 3.09 -5.40 7.59
N PRO A 4 2.74 -5.29 6.30
CA PRO A 4 1.37 -5.56 5.86
C PRO A 4 0.94 -6.88 6.52
N ALA A 5 -0.17 -6.97 7.27
CA ALA A 5 -0.51 -8.30 7.84
C ALA A 5 -0.67 -9.32 6.72
N GLY A 6 -1.07 -8.89 5.51
CA GLY A 6 -1.07 -9.75 4.33
C GLY A 6 0.31 -9.99 3.68
N PHE A 7 1.37 -9.21 3.96
CA PHE A 7 2.75 -9.51 3.53
C PHE A 7 3.46 -10.34 4.59
N TYR A 8 3.22 -10.09 5.87
CA TYR A 8 3.62 -11.01 6.92
C TYR A 8 2.95 -12.37 6.70
N GLU A 9 1.65 -12.38 6.39
CA GLU A 9 0.90 -13.59 6.09
C GLU A 9 1.25 -14.13 4.70
N ALA A 10 1.57 -13.33 3.68
CA ALA A 10 2.06 -13.84 2.39
C ALA A 10 3.48 -14.38 2.48
N VAL A 11 4.39 -13.75 3.23
CA VAL A 11 5.71 -14.27 3.55
C VAL A 11 5.56 -15.53 4.39
N SER A 12 4.74 -15.52 5.45
CA SER A 12 4.46 -16.72 6.26
C SER A 12 3.85 -17.84 5.40
N LYS A 13 2.81 -17.56 4.60
CA LYS A 13 2.16 -18.52 3.69
C LYS A 13 3.09 -18.98 2.57
N GLN A 14 3.96 -18.13 2.04
CA GLN A 14 4.96 -18.52 1.04
C GLN A 14 6.02 -19.41 1.69
N LEU A 15 6.49 -19.08 2.89
CA LEU A 15 7.43 -19.89 3.66
C LEU A 15 6.79 -21.23 4.08
N GLU A 16 5.49 -21.24 4.40
CA GLU A 16 4.66 -22.42 4.69
C GLU A 16 4.39 -23.25 3.43
N TRP A 17 4.12 -22.64 2.28
CA TRP A 17 3.98 -23.34 1.00
C TRP A 17 5.31 -23.97 0.58
N CYS A 18 6.42 -23.24 0.71
CA CYS A 18 7.77 -23.77 0.56
C CYS A 18 8.09 -24.88 1.59
N SER A 19 7.35 -24.99 2.71
CA SER A 19 7.54 -26.06 3.70
C SER A 19 6.96 -27.42 3.27
N SER A 20 6.22 -27.48 2.16
CA SER A 20 5.86 -28.73 1.47
C SER A 20 7.06 -29.35 0.72
N GLN A 21 8.17 -28.61 0.58
CA GLN A 21 9.44 -29.05 0.03
C GLN A 21 10.41 -29.47 1.16
N PRO A 22 11.46 -30.29 0.91
CA PRO A 22 12.37 -30.81 1.93
C PRO A 22 13.18 -29.78 2.73
N GLN A 23 13.15 -28.49 2.38
CA GLN A 23 13.85 -27.40 3.08
C GLN A 23 12.87 -26.49 3.82
N ARG A 24 12.41 -26.93 5.00
CA ARG A 24 11.42 -26.22 5.83
C ARG A 24 12.02 -25.07 6.61
N TRP A 25 11.30 -23.94 6.68
CA TRP A 25 11.54 -22.92 7.69
C TRP A 25 10.97 -23.40 9.04
N LYS A 26 11.83 -23.62 10.05
CA LYS A 26 11.44 -23.91 11.42
C LYS A 26 11.21 -22.58 12.15
N ARG A 27 10.00 -22.39 12.65
CA ARG A 27 9.70 -21.26 13.54
C ARG A 27 10.32 -21.53 14.90
N LEU A 28 11.13 -20.58 15.36
CA LEU A 28 11.71 -20.65 16.69
C LEU A 28 10.76 -20.01 17.72
N PRO A 29 10.67 -20.56 18.95
CA PRO A 29 9.94 -19.92 20.03
C PRO A 29 10.53 -18.55 20.32
N THR A 30 9.67 -17.58 20.65
CA THR A 30 10.14 -16.25 21.05
C THR A 30 10.78 -16.35 22.41
N ILE A 31 11.98 -15.81 22.51
CA ILE A 31 12.71 -15.67 23.76
C ILE A 31 12.04 -14.55 24.58
N THR A 32 11.47 -14.88 25.74
CA THR A 32 10.64 -13.94 26.53
C THR A 32 11.40 -13.26 27.67
N THR A 33 12.59 -13.73 28.02
CA THR A 33 13.32 -13.27 29.21
C THR A 33 14.13 -12.01 28.92
N GLU A 34 13.85 -10.94 29.67
CA GLU A 34 14.44 -9.60 29.50
C GLU A 34 15.94 -9.52 29.82
N ASN A 35 16.51 -10.54 30.49
CA ASN A 35 17.89 -10.56 30.99
C ASN A 35 18.69 -11.76 30.49
N LEU A 36 18.53 -12.15 29.23
CA LEU A 36 19.42 -13.16 28.66
C LEU A 36 20.74 -12.55 28.22
N GLU A 37 21.84 -13.21 28.54
CA GLU A 37 23.18 -12.98 28.00
C GLU A 37 23.41 -13.86 26.76
N GLU A 38 24.41 -13.52 25.94
CA GLU A 38 24.67 -14.20 24.67
C GLU A 38 24.96 -15.71 24.82
N TRP A 39 25.68 -16.10 25.88
CA TRP A 39 25.94 -17.51 26.17
C TRP A 39 24.66 -18.30 26.47
N GLN A 40 23.60 -17.64 26.94
CA GLN A 40 22.31 -18.26 27.20
C GLN A 40 21.51 -18.45 25.91
N LEU A 41 21.66 -17.57 24.91
CA LEU A 41 21.10 -17.77 23.57
C LEU A 41 21.70 -19.00 22.89
N LEU A 42 23.03 -19.18 23.00
CA LEU A 42 23.70 -20.38 22.52
C LEU A 42 23.19 -21.61 23.27
N GLY A 43 23.16 -21.59 24.60
CA GLY A 43 22.59 -22.69 25.40
C GLY A 43 21.18 -23.07 24.96
N TRP A 44 20.32 -22.06 24.77
CA TRP A 44 18.95 -22.24 24.29
C TRP A 44 18.89 -22.83 22.87
N LEU A 45 19.76 -22.41 21.96
CA LEU A 45 19.84 -23.03 20.62
C LEU A 45 20.22 -24.50 20.72
N TYR A 46 21.18 -24.87 21.57
CA TYR A 46 21.53 -26.28 21.75
C TYR A 46 20.34 -27.11 22.26
N GLU A 47 19.57 -26.58 23.21
CA GLU A 47 18.34 -27.19 23.71
C GLU A 47 17.30 -27.35 22.58
N GLN A 48 17.01 -26.29 21.82
CA GLN A 48 16.00 -26.30 20.75
C GLN A 48 16.31 -27.26 19.59
N PHE A 49 17.56 -27.68 19.46
CA PHE A 49 18.02 -28.62 18.45
C PHE A 49 18.38 -30.01 19.02
N GLY A 50 18.13 -30.24 20.32
CA GLY A 50 18.42 -31.54 20.97
C GLY A 50 19.91 -31.88 20.96
N LEU A 51 20.77 -30.86 21.01
CA LEU A 51 22.22 -31.02 20.90
C LEU A 51 22.87 -31.29 22.27
N GLU A 52 22.12 -31.19 23.38
CA GLU A 52 22.66 -31.31 24.75
C GLU A 52 23.07 -32.72 25.16
N GLU A 53 22.51 -33.76 24.54
CA GLU A 53 22.79 -35.17 24.89
C GLU A 53 24.11 -35.71 24.32
N HIS A 54 24.85 -34.90 23.56
CA HIS A 54 26.16 -35.30 23.05
C HIS A 54 27.21 -35.07 24.16
N ASP A 55 27.67 -36.15 24.79
CA ASP A 55 28.52 -36.24 26.00
C ASP A 55 29.83 -35.39 26.04
N PHE A 56 30.13 -34.54 25.05
CA PHE A 56 31.41 -33.82 24.90
C PHE A 56 31.31 -32.34 24.51
N ILE A 57 30.28 -31.61 24.94
CA ILE A 57 30.22 -30.16 24.69
C ILE A 57 31.00 -29.40 25.79
N HIS A 58 32.33 -29.44 25.72
CA HIS A 58 33.16 -28.58 26.56
C HIS A 58 33.19 -27.11 26.09
N ASP A 59 32.77 -26.84 24.85
CA ASP A 59 32.69 -25.49 24.27
C ASP A 59 31.36 -25.27 23.52
N LYS A 60 30.44 -24.52 24.14
CA LYS A 60 29.22 -24.02 23.47
C LYS A 60 29.60 -22.71 22.74
N SER A 61 30.20 -22.83 21.56
CA SER A 61 30.60 -21.70 20.70
C SER A 61 29.85 -21.68 19.35
N ASN A 62 29.84 -20.53 18.68
CA ASN A 62 29.25 -20.38 17.33
C ASN A 62 29.90 -21.34 16.31
N ALA A 63 31.22 -21.49 16.37
CA ALA A 63 31.98 -22.41 15.53
C ALA A 63 31.52 -23.86 15.74
N HIS A 64 31.35 -24.26 17.01
CA HIS A 64 30.88 -25.59 17.34
C HIS A 64 29.43 -25.82 16.89
N LEU A 65 28.55 -24.81 17.04
CA LEU A 65 27.16 -24.86 16.57
C LEU A 65 27.06 -25.06 15.06
N CYS A 66 27.87 -24.34 14.27
CA CYS A 66 27.97 -24.51 12.81
C CYS A 66 28.35 -25.94 12.38
N CYS A 67 29.04 -26.67 13.25
CA CYS A 67 29.47 -28.04 12.98
C CYS A 67 28.43 -29.11 13.29
N GLN A 68 27.34 -28.76 13.99
CA GLN A 68 26.36 -29.75 14.43
C GLN A 68 25.47 -30.23 13.28
N PRO A 69 25.39 -31.55 13.03
CA PRO A 69 24.54 -32.11 11.98
C PRO A 69 23.07 -31.72 12.12
N GLY A 70 22.56 -31.65 13.35
CA GLY A 70 21.16 -31.26 13.63
C GLY A 70 20.86 -29.78 13.40
N PHE A 71 21.90 -28.94 13.28
CA PHE A 71 21.74 -27.50 13.07
C PHE A 71 21.95 -27.10 11.60
N ARG A 72 22.90 -27.74 10.90
CA ARG A 72 23.30 -27.40 9.52
C ARG A 72 22.13 -27.41 8.53
N GLY A 73 22.17 -26.47 7.59
CA GLY A 73 21.20 -26.34 6.50
C GLY A 73 19.78 -26.00 6.95
N CYS A 74 19.57 -25.73 8.25
CA CYS A 74 18.28 -25.31 8.76
C CYS A 74 17.91 -23.91 8.25
N ARG A 75 16.61 -23.63 8.20
CA ARG A 75 16.10 -22.29 7.91
C ARG A 75 15.23 -21.87 9.07
N LEU A 76 15.50 -20.72 9.67
CA LEU A 76 14.93 -20.33 10.96
C LEU A 76 14.26 -18.97 10.86
N LEU A 77 12.96 -18.95 11.17
CA LEU A 77 12.15 -17.74 11.16
C LEU A 77 11.97 -17.21 12.58
N LEU A 78 12.38 -15.97 12.78
CA LEU A 78 12.27 -15.22 14.05
C LEU A 78 11.37 -14.00 13.83
N ARG A 79 10.34 -13.88 14.68
CA ARG A 79 9.30 -12.84 14.57
C ARG A 79 8.83 -12.41 15.95
N ASN A 80 8.26 -11.21 16.04
CA ASN A 80 7.72 -10.64 17.28
C ASN A 80 8.76 -10.62 18.42
N LEU A 81 10.01 -10.27 18.08
CA LEU A 81 11.10 -10.18 19.05
C LEU A 81 10.96 -8.91 19.88
N SER A 82 11.16 -9.02 21.20
CA SER A 82 11.31 -7.85 22.08
C SER A 82 12.63 -7.12 21.79
N LEU A 83 12.76 -5.85 22.17
CA LEU A 83 14.01 -5.09 21.98
C LEU A 83 15.24 -5.81 22.58
N PRO A 84 15.19 -6.39 23.80
CA PRO A 84 16.32 -7.18 24.33
C PRO A 84 16.64 -8.39 23.47
N ALA A 85 15.62 -9.14 23.02
CA ALA A 85 15.81 -10.29 22.16
C ALA A 85 16.45 -9.91 20.81
N VAL A 86 16.04 -8.78 20.22
CA VAL A 86 16.65 -8.30 18.97
C VAL A 86 18.13 -7.97 19.15
N ARG A 87 18.53 -7.31 20.25
CA ARG A 87 19.95 -7.05 20.52
C ARG A 87 20.75 -8.35 20.60
N LEU A 88 20.25 -9.32 21.35
CA LEU A 88 20.90 -10.62 21.50
C LEU A 88 21.06 -11.35 20.17
N TRP A 89 19.98 -11.42 19.39
CA TRP A 89 20.02 -12.05 18.08
C TRP A 89 20.92 -11.31 17.10
N SER A 90 20.94 -9.98 17.13
CA SER A 90 21.79 -9.18 16.25
C SER A 90 23.27 -9.41 16.55
N ASN A 91 23.66 -9.38 17.83
CA ASN A 91 25.03 -9.71 18.26
C ASN A 91 25.41 -11.15 17.86
N PHE A 92 24.52 -12.11 18.12
CA PHE A 92 24.75 -13.50 17.73
C PHE A 92 24.94 -13.64 16.22
N LEU A 93 24.10 -13.00 15.39
CA LEU A 93 24.20 -13.08 13.93
C LEU A 93 25.48 -12.42 13.42
N GLU A 94 25.91 -11.32 14.04
CA GLU A 94 27.17 -10.65 13.72
C GLU A 94 28.39 -11.51 14.05
N ASN A 95 28.33 -12.33 15.10
CA ASN A 95 29.37 -13.30 15.41
C ASN A 95 29.26 -14.56 14.52
N TYR A 96 28.05 -15.08 14.33
CA TYR A 96 27.75 -16.27 13.54
C TYR A 96 28.24 -16.16 12.10
N GLN A 97 28.06 -15.00 11.45
CA GLN A 97 28.50 -14.78 10.07
C GLN A 97 30.00 -14.97 9.84
N HIS A 98 30.83 -14.78 10.88
CA HIS A 98 32.28 -14.94 10.79
C HIS A 98 32.68 -16.42 10.76
N GLU A 99 31.90 -17.27 11.43
CA GLU A 99 32.08 -18.73 11.46
C GLU A 99 31.61 -19.43 10.18
N LEU A 100 30.88 -18.71 9.30
CA LEU A 100 30.36 -19.26 8.04
C LEU A 100 31.37 -19.28 6.89
N LYS A 101 32.57 -18.69 7.05
CA LYS A 101 33.55 -18.54 5.97
C LYS A 101 33.94 -19.86 5.31
N ASP A 102 34.12 -20.90 6.12
CA ASP A 102 34.58 -22.23 5.66
C ASP A 102 33.43 -23.22 5.42
N GLN A 103 32.17 -22.77 5.52
CA GLN A 103 30.99 -23.61 5.31
C GLN A 103 30.45 -23.47 3.89
N GLU A 104 30.16 -24.60 3.24
CA GLU A 104 29.43 -24.64 1.97
C GLU A 104 28.03 -24.03 2.12
N GLN A 105 27.56 -23.30 1.12
CA GLN A 105 26.28 -22.58 1.18
C GLN A 105 25.08 -23.47 1.57
N ILE A 106 25.05 -24.73 1.13
CA ILE A 106 23.97 -25.67 1.43
C ILE A 106 23.92 -26.09 2.90
N ASN A 107 25.05 -26.03 3.61
CA ASN A 107 25.18 -26.41 5.01
C ASN A 107 24.97 -25.25 5.97
N ARG A 108 24.88 -24.01 5.46
CA ARG A 108 24.69 -22.81 6.28
C ARG A 108 23.26 -22.75 6.78
N THR A 109 23.11 -22.50 8.06
CA THR A 109 21.80 -22.26 8.66
C THR A 109 21.39 -20.83 8.37
N THR A 110 20.25 -20.65 7.70
CA THR A 110 19.75 -19.33 7.34
C THR A 110 18.78 -18.84 8.41
N PHE A 111 19.02 -17.65 8.94
CA PHE A 111 18.09 -16.95 9.80
C PHE A 111 17.36 -15.87 9.01
N LEU A 112 16.04 -15.78 9.20
CA LEU A 112 15.22 -14.66 8.74
C LEU A 112 14.62 -13.99 9.97
N LEU A 113 15.09 -12.78 10.25
CA LEU A 113 14.58 -11.94 11.32
C LEU A 113 13.65 -10.89 10.72
N LEU A 114 12.41 -10.88 11.19
CA LEU A 114 11.47 -9.83 10.88
C LEU A 114 11.51 -8.79 12.01
N LEU A 115 12.10 -7.64 11.71
CA LEU A 115 12.21 -6.51 12.63
C LEU A 115 11.15 -5.46 12.29
N GLU A 116 10.42 -5.02 13.31
CA GLU A 116 9.36 -4.02 13.17
C GLU A 116 9.56 -2.92 14.22
N GLY A 117 8.99 -1.74 13.97
CA GLY A 117 9.01 -0.67 14.97
C GLY A 117 10.42 -0.21 15.35
N GLU A 118 10.59 0.10 16.63
CA GLU A 118 11.87 0.47 17.24
C GLU A 118 12.91 -0.65 17.14
N ALA A 119 12.51 -1.93 17.07
CA ALA A 119 13.44 -3.04 16.92
C ALA A 119 14.25 -2.98 15.61
N ALA A 120 13.74 -2.31 14.57
CA ALA A 120 14.50 -2.09 13.34
C ALA A 120 15.70 -1.14 13.52
N THR A 121 15.75 -0.34 14.59
CA THR A 121 16.95 0.46 14.95
C THR A 121 18.14 -0.40 15.35
N LEU A 122 17.87 -1.62 15.79
CA LEU A 122 18.83 -2.57 16.32
C LEU A 122 19.21 -3.63 15.28
N ALA A 123 18.89 -3.38 14.00
CA ALA A 123 19.26 -4.30 12.93
C ALA A 123 20.79 -4.46 12.89
N PRO A 124 21.31 -5.67 12.69
CA PRO A 124 22.75 -5.93 12.59
C PRO A 124 23.36 -5.22 11.38
N THR A 125 24.69 -5.07 11.37
CA THR A 125 25.38 -4.46 10.22
C THR A 125 25.55 -5.46 9.09
N ALA A 126 25.09 -5.11 7.88
CA ALA A 126 25.24 -5.95 6.70
C ALA A 126 26.72 -6.26 6.39
N ASN A 127 27.00 -7.50 5.98
CA ASN A 127 28.33 -8.00 5.62
C ASN A 127 28.21 -9.19 4.64
N THR A 128 29.32 -9.90 4.34
CA THR A 128 29.36 -10.96 3.33
C THR A 128 28.33 -12.08 3.52
N ASN A 129 28.06 -12.50 4.77
CA ASN A 129 27.11 -13.58 5.07
C ASN A 129 25.86 -13.11 5.83
N LEU A 130 25.66 -11.79 5.95
CA LEU A 130 24.53 -11.18 6.64
C LEU A 130 23.99 -10.06 5.77
N LEU A 131 22.75 -10.23 5.32
CA LEU A 131 22.05 -9.23 4.52
C LEU A 131 20.98 -8.55 5.36
N VAL A 132 20.91 -7.22 5.27
CA VAL A 132 19.83 -6.43 5.85
C VAL A 132 19.07 -5.75 4.73
N HIS A 133 17.78 -6.05 4.65
CA HIS A 133 16.87 -5.45 3.69
C HIS A 133 15.93 -4.49 4.39
N SER A 134 16.01 -3.21 4.05
CA SER A 134 15.02 -2.22 4.46
C SER A 134 13.88 -2.22 3.45
N TYR A 135 12.68 -2.58 3.91
CA TYR A 135 11.51 -2.61 3.04
C TYR A 135 11.04 -1.20 2.66
N GLY A 136 11.24 -0.21 3.53
CA GLY A 136 10.72 1.16 3.34
C GLY A 136 11.20 1.84 2.05
N SER A 137 12.43 1.57 1.61
CA SER A 137 12.99 2.17 0.39
C SER A 137 12.62 1.42 -0.89
N GLN A 138 11.90 0.30 -0.81
CA GLN A 138 11.65 -0.59 -1.94
C GLN A 138 10.17 -0.70 -2.32
N ILE A 139 9.26 -0.16 -1.51
CA ILE A 139 7.83 -0.14 -1.84
C ILE A 139 7.60 0.88 -2.95
N ALA A 140 6.86 0.50 -3.97
CA ALA A 140 6.30 1.37 -5.01
C ALA A 140 4.78 1.49 -4.86
N PHE A 141 4.16 2.51 -5.48
CA PHE A 141 2.69 2.66 -5.44
C PHE A 141 1.96 1.46 -6.04
N ASP A 142 2.58 0.78 -7.00
CA ASP A 142 1.98 -0.36 -7.70
C ASP A 142 1.98 -1.65 -6.86
N ASP A 143 2.89 -1.78 -5.89
CA ASP A 143 2.94 -2.94 -4.98
C ASP A 143 1.66 -3.02 -4.15
N LEU A 144 1.21 -1.87 -3.63
CA LEU A 144 -0.03 -1.82 -2.85
C LEU A 144 -1.25 -2.12 -3.72
N LYS A 145 -1.30 -1.63 -4.97
CA LYS A 145 -2.42 -1.95 -5.88
C LYS A 145 -2.47 -3.44 -6.16
N LEU A 146 -1.32 -4.07 -6.43
CA LEU A 146 -1.22 -5.50 -6.65
C LEU A 146 -1.70 -6.28 -5.42
N PHE A 147 -1.24 -5.89 -4.24
CA PHE A 147 -1.67 -6.44 -2.97
C PHE A 147 -3.19 -6.34 -2.76
N MET A 148 -3.76 -5.15 -3.00
CA MET A 148 -5.20 -4.91 -2.84
C MET A 148 -6.05 -5.73 -3.81
N ARG A 149 -5.52 -6.05 -5.00
CA ARG A 149 -6.20 -6.95 -5.95
C ARG A 149 -6.30 -8.37 -5.40
N PHE A 150 -5.26 -8.86 -4.72
CA PHE A 150 -5.27 -10.19 -4.09
C PHE A 150 -6.09 -10.24 -2.80
N ALA A 151 -5.97 -9.22 -1.96
CA ALA A 151 -6.67 -9.16 -0.66
C ALA A 151 -8.20 -9.16 -0.79
N ASN A 152 -8.73 -8.73 -1.95
CA ASN A 152 -10.17 -8.68 -2.21
C ASN A 152 -10.70 -9.91 -2.99
N LEU A 153 -9.89 -10.94 -3.23
CA LEU A 153 -10.40 -12.17 -3.86
C LEU A 153 -11.41 -12.90 -2.97
N ASP A 154 -11.34 -12.69 -1.65
CA ASP A 154 -12.17 -13.38 -0.66
C ASP A 154 -13.43 -12.59 -0.25
N THR A 155 -13.66 -11.39 -0.79
CA THR A 155 -14.90 -10.65 -0.48
C THR A 155 -16.08 -11.32 -1.18
N LEU A 156 -16.91 -12.01 -0.40
CA LEU A 156 -18.05 -12.82 -0.85
C LEU A 156 -19.20 -12.03 -1.50
N GLN A 157 -19.18 -10.69 -1.47
CA GLN A 157 -20.24 -9.89 -2.06
C GLN A 157 -19.90 -9.47 -3.49
N PRO A 158 -20.76 -9.80 -4.47
CA PRO A 158 -20.59 -9.30 -5.83
C PRO A 158 -20.75 -7.78 -5.81
N MET A 159 -19.68 -7.08 -6.18
CA MET A 159 -19.66 -5.63 -6.34
C MET A 159 -19.41 -5.28 -7.80
N GLN A 160 -20.02 -4.20 -8.29
CA GLN A 160 -19.77 -3.74 -9.65
C GLN A 160 -18.26 -3.46 -9.85
N PRO A 161 -17.66 -3.88 -10.98
CA PRO A 161 -16.22 -3.75 -11.21
C PRO A 161 -15.68 -2.31 -11.07
N LEU A 162 -16.41 -1.30 -11.58
CA LEU A 162 -15.97 0.10 -11.49
C LEU A 162 -15.92 0.57 -10.02
N LEU A 163 -16.93 0.24 -9.22
CA LEU A 163 -16.95 0.59 -7.80
C LEU A 163 -15.83 -0.13 -7.03
N GLN A 164 -15.54 -1.39 -7.37
CA GLN A 164 -14.42 -2.12 -6.77
C GLN A 164 -13.09 -1.45 -7.06
N GLN A 165 -12.83 -1.12 -8.33
CA GLN A 165 -11.61 -0.43 -8.75
C GLN A 165 -11.48 0.95 -8.09
N LEU A 166 -12.59 1.70 -8.02
CA LEU A 166 -12.63 3.01 -7.39
C LEU A 166 -12.26 2.94 -5.91
N ARG A 167 -12.87 2.00 -5.17
CA ARG A 167 -12.59 1.83 -3.73
C ARG A 167 -11.14 1.44 -3.48
N GLN A 168 -10.61 0.51 -4.27
CA GLN A 168 -9.20 0.10 -4.19
C GLN A 168 -8.25 1.27 -4.50
N ALA A 169 -8.55 2.06 -5.52
CA ALA A 169 -7.74 3.22 -5.89
C ALA A 169 -7.74 4.30 -4.80
N ILE A 170 -8.90 4.62 -4.22
CA ILE A 170 -9.02 5.59 -3.11
C ILE A 170 -8.27 5.09 -1.87
N ALA A 171 -8.50 3.83 -1.47
CA ALA A 171 -7.83 3.28 -0.28
C ALA A 171 -6.31 3.22 -0.45
N SER A 172 -5.82 2.85 -1.64
CA SER A 172 -4.38 2.81 -1.94
C SER A 172 -3.76 4.21 -1.97
N ALA A 173 -4.51 5.22 -2.44
CA ALA A 173 -4.05 6.61 -2.42
C ALA A 173 -4.04 7.20 -0.99
N LEU A 174 -5.02 6.83 -0.16
CA LEU A 174 -5.09 7.25 1.25
C LEU A 174 -3.96 6.65 2.08
N ALA A 175 -3.70 5.35 1.93
CA ALA A 175 -2.79 4.56 2.75
C ALA A 175 -1.67 3.89 1.93
N PRO A 176 -0.85 4.66 1.18
CA PRO A 176 0.06 4.11 0.17
C PRO A 176 1.17 3.23 0.75
N THR A 177 1.46 3.37 2.03
CA THR A 177 2.51 2.64 2.76
C THR A 177 1.94 1.80 3.90
N ASP A 178 0.62 1.75 4.04
CA ASP A 178 -0.08 0.98 5.07
C ASP A 178 -1.18 0.11 4.46
N PRO A 179 -0.81 -1.07 3.94
CA PRO A 179 -1.75 -2.05 3.40
C PRO A 179 -2.79 -2.56 4.39
N LEU A 180 -2.51 -2.58 5.69
CA LEU A 180 -3.52 -2.99 6.67
C LEU A 180 -4.63 -1.96 6.74
N LEU A 181 -4.24 -0.69 6.77
CA LEU A 181 -5.19 0.40 6.67
C LEU A 181 -5.90 0.39 5.31
N ALA A 182 -5.20 0.15 4.20
CA ALA A 182 -5.81 0.09 2.87
C ALA A 182 -6.89 -1.00 2.79
N ILE A 183 -6.62 -2.22 3.30
CA ILE A 183 -7.64 -3.29 3.42
C ILE A 183 -8.81 -2.81 4.28
N SER A 184 -8.52 -2.25 5.45
CA SER A 184 -9.55 -1.81 6.38
C SER A 184 -10.44 -0.72 5.77
N LEU A 185 -9.86 0.20 4.98
CA LEU A 185 -10.54 1.27 4.23
C LEU A 185 -11.41 0.72 3.10
N VAL A 186 -10.91 -0.23 2.29
CA VAL A 186 -11.71 -0.85 1.21
C VAL A 186 -12.92 -1.60 1.75
N ASN A 187 -12.88 -2.05 2.99
CA ASN A 187 -14.02 -2.71 3.64
C ASN A 187 -15.01 -1.72 4.31
N GLN A 188 -14.71 -0.41 4.35
CA GLN A 188 -15.63 0.60 4.90
C GLN A 188 -16.73 0.99 3.90
N PRO A 189 -17.94 1.40 4.35
CA PRO A 189 -18.93 2.01 3.46
C PRO A 189 -18.36 3.14 2.60
N LEU A 190 -18.89 3.34 1.38
CA LEU A 190 -18.38 4.36 0.45
C LEU A 190 -18.39 5.76 1.08
N ALA A 191 -19.48 6.13 1.77
CA ALA A 191 -19.57 7.35 2.58
C ALA A 191 -18.36 7.57 3.51
N THR A 192 -17.95 6.53 4.24
CA THR A 192 -16.80 6.56 5.15
C THR A 192 -15.49 6.66 4.37
N LEU A 193 -15.36 5.96 3.24
CA LEU A 193 -14.16 6.03 2.41
C LEU A 193 -13.93 7.43 1.81
N LEU A 194 -15.01 8.13 1.44
CA LEU A 194 -14.97 9.51 0.94
C LEU A 194 -14.83 10.55 2.07
N ASN A 195 -15.19 10.19 3.30
CA ASN A 195 -15.04 11.04 4.48
C ASN A 195 -14.34 10.29 5.64
N PRO A 196 -13.07 9.89 5.48
CA PRO A 196 -12.43 8.90 6.34
C PRO A 196 -11.90 9.47 7.65
N THR A 197 -12.04 10.77 7.91
CA THR A 197 -11.41 11.48 9.03
C THR A 197 -11.62 10.80 10.39
N SER A 198 -12.86 10.49 10.75
CA SER A 198 -13.19 9.86 12.04
C SER A 198 -12.58 8.46 12.15
N PHE A 199 -12.66 7.68 11.07
CA PHE A 199 -12.07 6.35 10.97
C PHE A 199 -10.54 6.40 11.10
N LEU A 200 -9.89 7.31 10.37
CA LEU A 200 -8.43 7.51 10.40
C LEU A 200 -7.93 7.96 11.78
N ARG A 201 -8.71 8.81 12.47
CA ARG A 201 -8.42 9.22 13.85
C ARG A 201 -8.45 8.03 14.81
N GLN A 202 -9.47 7.18 14.72
CA GLN A 202 -9.55 5.96 15.53
C GLN A 202 -8.39 5.00 15.27
N VAL A 203 -7.92 4.89 14.01
CA VAL A 203 -6.73 4.09 13.67
C VAL A 203 -5.49 4.66 14.35
N ALA A 204 -5.32 5.97 14.34
CA ALA A 204 -4.19 6.63 15.00
C ALA A 204 -4.23 6.43 16.53
N GLU A 205 -5.40 6.59 17.16
CA GLU A 205 -5.62 6.36 18.59
C GLU A 205 -5.32 4.91 18.98
N LYS A 206 -5.78 3.92 18.20
CA LYS A 206 -5.48 2.50 18.42
C LYS A 206 -3.98 2.18 18.35
N ARG A 207 -3.22 2.96 17.58
CA ARG A 207 -1.75 2.86 17.49
C ARG A 207 -1.01 3.65 18.57
N GLY A 208 -1.75 4.32 19.46
CA GLY A 208 -1.17 5.17 20.49
C GLY A 208 -0.50 6.43 19.95
N TRP A 209 -0.77 6.81 18.70
CA TRP A 209 -0.25 8.05 18.14
C TRP A 209 -0.95 9.25 18.75
N GLN A 210 -0.18 10.29 19.00
CA GLN A 210 -0.65 11.52 19.60
C GLN A 210 -0.45 12.67 18.62
N SER A 211 -1.24 13.74 18.77
CA SER A 211 -1.02 14.97 18.00
C SER A 211 0.30 15.60 18.45
N GLN A 212 1.36 15.39 17.67
CA GLN A 212 2.68 15.98 17.91
C GLN A 212 2.98 17.06 16.86
N PRO A 213 3.03 18.35 17.24
CA PRO A 213 3.15 19.46 16.28
C PRO A 213 4.40 19.43 15.39
N LEU A 214 5.46 18.74 15.83
CA LEU A 214 6.76 18.70 15.15
C LEU A 214 6.75 17.89 13.84
N ALA A 215 5.83 16.94 13.66
CA ALA A 215 5.78 16.09 12.46
C ALA A 215 5.26 16.82 11.21
N LEU A 216 4.79 18.07 11.33
CA LEU A 216 4.03 18.77 10.29
C LEU A 216 4.61 20.08 9.80
N GLN A 217 5.69 20.56 10.41
CA GLN A 217 6.19 21.91 10.10
C GLN A 217 7.05 21.95 8.83
N THR A 218 7.45 20.80 8.29
CA THR A 218 8.23 20.71 7.06
C THR A 218 7.65 19.66 6.11
N PRO A 219 7.70 19.86 4.78
CA PRO A 219 7.32 18.82 3.81
C PRO A 219 8.16 17.55 3.94
N GLU A 220 9.34 17.67 4.55
CA GLU A 220 10.23 16.56 4.87
C GLU A 220 10.88 16.80 6.25
N PRO A 221 10.70 15.90 7.23
CA PRO A 221 11.33 16.04 8.55
C PRO A 221 12.86 15.84 8.45
N PRO A 222 13.66 16.44 9.36
CA PRO A 222 15.09 16.14 9.47
C PRO A 222 15.36 14.63 9.58
N PRO A 223 16.48 14.10 9.07
CA PRO A 223 16.72 12.64 8.96
C PRO A 223 16.52 11.86 10.26
N GLU A 224 16.96 12.40 11.40
CA GLU A 224 16.79 11.77 12.71
C GLU A 224 15.31 11.66 13.14
N ILE A 225 14.50 12.67 12.79
CA ILE A 225 13.06 12.70 13.07
C ILE A 225 12.34 11.80 12.06
N ALA A 226 12.70 11.88 10.78
CA ALA A 226 12.17 11.02 9.72
C ALA A 226 12.33 9.54 10.08
N LEU A 227 13.50 9.17 10.59
CA LEU A 227 13.81 7.81 11.01
C LEU A 227 12.96 7.38 12.21
N LYS A 228 12.79 8.24 13.23
CA LYS A 228 11.89 7.97 14.37
C LYS A 228 10.44 7.77 13.93
N LEU A 229 9.92 8.67 13.11
CA LEU A 229 8.56 8.59 12.55
C LEU A 229 8.40 7.37 11.63
N TRP A 230 9.45 6.97 10.92
CA TRP A 230 9.45 5.77 10.11
C TRP A 230 9.31 4.50 10.96
N TYR A 231 10.05 4.42 12.08
CA TYR A 231 9.95 3.30 13.01
C TYR A 231 8.52 3.17 13.55
N THR A 232 7.91 4.28 13.98
CA THR A 232 6.52 4.29 14.50
C THR A 232 5.45 4.11 13.41
N GLY A 233 5.83 4.10 12.13
CA GLY A 233 4.90 3.95 11.00
C GLY A 233 4.12 5.22 10.66
N GLU A 234 4.57 6.36 11.17
CA GLU A 234 3.98 7.68 11.02
C GLU A 234 4.39 8.35 9.70
N TRP A 235 5.56 7.99 9.17
CA TRP A 235 6.15 8.58 7.96
C TRP A 235 6.80 7.51 7.09
N ALA A 236 6.82 7.74 5.78
CA ALA A 236 7.56 6.93 4.82
C ALA A 236 7.98 7.76 3.60
N THR A 237 8.99 7.28 2.88
CA THR A 237 9.33 7.77 1.53
C THR A 237 8.83 6.77 0.51
N LEU A 238 8.07 7.24 -0.47
CA LEU A 238 7.55 6.43 -1.56
C LEU A 238 7.90 7.10 -2.89
N GLU A 239 8.72 6.44 -3.72
CA GLU A 239 9.19 7.00 -5.00
C GLU A 239 9.71 8.44 -4.84
N GLU A 240 10.62 8.65 -3.89
CA GLU A 240 11.22 9.95 -3.53
C GLU A 240 10.24 10.96 -2.91
N ARG A 241 8.98 10.59 -2.67
CA ARG A 241 7.98 11.47 -2.04
C ARG A 241 7.82 11.14 -0.57
N SER A 242 8.00 12.16 0.27
CA SER A 242 7.64 12.08 1.69
C SER A 242 6.11 11.94 1.86
N CYS A 243 5.70 10.89 2.55
CA CYS A 243 4.32 10.51 2.78
C CYS A 243 4.05 10.39 4.28
N LEU A 244 3.31 11.33 4.84
CA LEU A 244 2.78 11.20 6.20
C LEU A 244 1.62 10.21 6.23
N HIS A 245 1.52 9.43 7.29
CA HIS A 245 0.43 8.49 7.48
C HIS A 245 -0.93 9.24 7.59
N PRO A 246 -2.00 8.77 6.93
CA PRO A 246 -3.30 9.46 6.91
C PRO A 246 -3.96 9.59 8.29
N GLY A 247 -3.69 8.67 9.22
CA GLY A 247 -4.11 8.80 10.63
C GLY A 247 -3.57 10.06 11.30
N LEU A 248 -2.31 10.42 11.06
CA LEU A 248 -1.74 11.67 11.56
C LEU A 248 -2.34 12.89 10.87
N LEU A 249 -2.57 12.83 9.55
CA LEU A 249 -3.27 13.90 8.83
C LEU A 249 -4.63 14.19 9.48
N ALA A 250 -5.37 13.15 9.90
CA ALA A 250 -6.67 13.29 10.56
C ALA A 250 -6.59 13.82 12.01
N LEU A 251 -5.54 13.45 12.76
CA LEU A 251 -5.28 14.01 14.10
C LEU A 251 -4.93 15.49 14.07
N HIS A 252 -4.28 15.92 13.00
CA HIS A 252 -3.82 17.29 12.82
C HIS A 252 -4.68 18.13 11.89
N GLU A 253 -5.87 17.65 11.56
CA GLU A 253 -6.87 18.39 10.79
C GLU A 253 -6.37 18.82 9.39
N ARG A 254 -5.42 18.06 8.83
CA ARG A 254 -4.91 18.23 7.45
C ARG A 254 -5.85 17.59 6.43
N TYR A 255 -7.09 18.06 6.44
CA TYR A 255 -8.15 17.56 5.58
C TYR A 255 -7.86 17.82 4.10
N ASP A 256 -7.12 18.89 3.79
CA ASP A 256 -6.62 19.21 2.45
C ASP A 256 -5.83 18.04 1.84
N TYR A 257 -4.91 17.43 2.60
CA TYR A 257 -4.11 16.30 2.12
C TYR A 257 -4.95 15.03 1.98
N ILE A 258 -5.91 14.80 2.89
CA ILE A 258 -6.82 13.65 2.81
C ILE A 258 -7.69 13.75 1.56
N GLN A 259 -8.27 14.94 1.30
CA GLN A 259 -9.07 15.19 0.11
C GLN A 259 -8.25 15.07 -1.17
N SER A 260 -7.01 15.58 -1.19
CA SER A 260 -6.08 15.40 -2.32
C SER A 260 -5.85 13.92 -2.62
N ARG A 261 -5.63 13.08 -1.60
CA ARG A 261 -5.43 11.63 -1.79
C ARG A 261 -6.69 10.92 -2.31
N ILE A 262 -7.87 11.29 -1.81
CA ILE A 262 -9.14 10.76 -2.33
C ILE A 262 -9.29 11.16 -3.80
N TRP A 263 -9.05 12.44 -4.13
CA TRP A 263 -9.09 12.94 -5.49
C TRP A 263 -8.12 12.19 -6.40
N GLU A 264 -6.87 11.96 -5.98
CA GLU A 264 -5.89 11.17 -6.75
C GLU A 264 -6.37 9.74 -7.04
N GLY A 265 -6.99 9.10 -6.04
CA GLY A 265 -7.58 7.77 -6.21
C GLY A 265 -8.74 7.77 -7.20
N GLN A 266 -9.63 8.74 -7.08
CA GLN A 266 -10.77 8.92 -7.99
C GLN A 266 -10.33 9.25 -9.41
N LEU A 267 -9.35 10.15 -9.58
CA LEU A 267 -8.85 10.59 -10.87
C LEU A 267 -8.38 9.41 -11.73
N LYS A 268 -7.66 8.45 -11.13
CA LYS A 268 -7.14 7.26 -11.81
C LYS A 268 -8.21 6.35 -12.41
N ILE A 269 -9.43 6.40 -11.88
CA ILE A 269 -10.52 5.49 -12.27
C ILE A 269 -11.62 6.24 -13.02
N ILE A 270 -12.05 7.38 -12.49
CA ILE A 270 -13.17 8.14 -13.05
C ILE A 270 -12.76 8.85 -14.34
N LEU A 271 -11.57 9.43 -14.45
CA LEU A 271 -11.19 10.13 -15.68
C LEU A 271 -11.17 9.20 -16.91
N PRO A 272 -10.54 8.00 -16.87
CA PRO A 272 -10.65 7.03 -17.95
C PRO A 272 -12.09 6.62 -18.25
N PHE A 273 -12.93 6.43 -17.23
CA PHE A 273 -14.35 6.11 -17.41
C PHE A 273 -15.11 7.22 -18.13
N LEU A 274 -14.92 8.49 -17.73
CA LEU A 274 -15.54 9.64 -18.37
C LEU A 274 -15.13 9.73 -19.84
N GLU A 275 -13.87 9.42 -20.15
CA GLU A 275 -13.34 9.45 -21.50
C GLU A 275 -13.92 8.31 -22.37
N GLN A 276 -14.06 7.11 -21.80
CA GLN A 276 -14.76 5.99 -22.46
C GLN A 276 -16.22 6.32 -22.74
N ARG A 277 -16.93 6.92 -21.76
CA ARG A 277 -18.32 7.38 -21.97
C ARG A 277 -18.39 8.47 -23.04
N ARG A 278 -17.48 9.45 -23.04
CA ARG A 278 -17.39 10.46 -24.11
C ARG A 278 -17.30 9.79 -25.48
N HIS A 279 -16.35 8.86 -25.66
CA HIS A 279 -16.19 8.13 -26.91
C HIS A 279 -17.44 7.33 -27.31
N HIS A 280 -18.09 6.67 -26.35
CA HIS A 280 -19.33 5.96 -26.61
C HIS A 280 -20.44 6.89 -27.10
N LEU A 281 -20.63 8.05 -26.47
CA LEU A 281 -21.62 9.05 -26.90
C LEU A 281 -21.31 9.62 -28.29
N LEU A 282 -20.03 9.85 -28.60
CA LEU A 282 -19.60 10.29 -29.92
C LEU A 282 -19.93 9.28 -31.02
N GLU A 283 -19.77 7.98 -30.72
CA GLU A 283 -20.13 6.92 -31.66
C GLU A 283 -21.65 6.80 -31.79
N LEU A 284 -22.36 6.77 -30.65
CA LEU A 284 -23.81 6.59 -30.60
C LEU A 284 -24.57 7.69 -31.37
N TYR A 285 -24.07 8.92 -31.33
CA TYR A 285 -24.69 10.07 -32.00
C TYR A 285 -23.90 10.60 -33.19
N ARG A 286 -23.02 9.77 -33.78
CA ARG A 286 -22.08 10.19 -34.83
C ARG A 286 -22.76 10.89 -36.01
N GLU A 287 -23.85 10.34 -36.53
CA GLU A 287 -24.57 10.92 -37.68
C GLU A 287 -25.13 12.32 -37.38
N ASP A 288 -25.82 12.47 -36.24
CA ASP A 288 -26.37 13.75 -35.81
C ASP A 288 -25.27 14.78 -35.49
N LEU A 289 -24.16 14.32 -34.89
CA LEU A 289 -23.01 15.18 -34.60
C LEU A 289 -22.33 15.66 -35.88
N ASN A 290 -22.19 14.83 -36.91
CA ASN A 290 -21.64 15.24 -38.20
C ASN A 290 -22.46 16.38 -38.85
N ASN A 291 -23.79 16.35 -38.71
CA ASN A 291 -24.67 17.41 -39.22
C ASN A 291 -24.50 18.74 -38.45
N LEU A 292 -23.93 18.69 -37.26
CA LEU A 292 -23.65 19.85 -36.41
C LEU A 292 -22.24 20.41 -36.60
N LEU A 293 -21.41 19.77 -37.44
CA LEU A 293 -20.08 20.22 -37.77
C LEU A 293 -20.08 21.09 -39.05
N PRO A 294 -19.19 22.09 -39.12
CA PRO A 294 -18.17 22.43 -38.14
C PRO A 294 -18.72 23.21 -36.92
N HIS A 295 -18.20 22.89 -35.73
CA HIS A 295 -18.58 23.56 -34.48
C HIS A 295 -17.50 24.56 -34.06
N THR A 296 -17.88 25.82 -33.83
CA THR A 296 -16.94 26.85 -33.33
C THR A 296 -17.09 27.06 -31.83
N LYS A 297 -15.97 27.00 -31.10
CA LYS A 297 -15.92 27.26 -29.65
C LYS A 297 -14.87 28.31 -29.27
N PRO A 298 -15.10 29.11 -28.21
CA PRO A 298 -14.11 30.07 -27.74
C PRO A 298 -12.89 29.36 -27.12
N LEU A 299 -11.69 29.87 -27.43
CA LEU A 299 -10.42 29.52 -26.79
C LEU A 299 -9.85 30.78 -26.12
N GLY A 300 -10.09 30.93 -24.82
CA GLY A 300 -9.80 32.16 -24.10
C GLY A 300 -10.75 33.30 -24.48
N LYS A 301 -10.31 34.56 -24.30
CA LYS A 301 -11.18 35.74 -24.47
C LYS A 301 -11.30 36.25 -25.90
N THR A 302 -10.33 35.97 -26.77
CA THR A 302 -10.20 36.65 -28.07
C THR A 302 -10.08 35.70 -29.27
N HIS A 303 -9.95 34.39 -29.04
CA HIS A 303 -9.77 33.41 -30.11
C HIS A 303 -10.93 32.42 -30.13
N THR A 304 -11.21 31.89 -31.31
CA THR A 304 -12.15 30.80 -31.51
C THR A 304 -11.46 29.67 -32.26
N VAL A 305 -11.81 28.44 -31.91
CA VAL A 305 -11.34 27.23 -32.60
C VAL A 305 -12.54 26.59 -33.28
N GLN A 306 -12.32 26.16 -34.51
CA GLN A 306 -13.30 25.42 -35.30
C GLN A 306 -12.95 23.93 -35.22
N ILE A 307 -13.91 23.15 -34.72
CA ILE A 307 -13.85 21.69 -34.66
C ILE A 307 -14.53 21.15 -35.92
N ASN A 308 -13.80 20.32 -36.66
CA ASN A 308 -14.28 19.74 -37.92
C ASN A 308 -14.46 18.22 -37.85
N ASP A 309 -13.99 17.59 -36.78
CA ASP A 309 -14.11 16.14 -36.55
C ASP A 309 -14.91 15.87 -35.25
N VAL A 310 -15.83 14.91 -35.32
CA VAL A 310 -16.59 14.42 -34.16
C VAL A 310 -15.65 13.93 -33.05
N ALA A 311 -14.51 13.31 -33.41
CA ALA A 311 -13.56 12.78 -32.44
C ALA A 311 -12.95 13.87 -31.51
N GLU A 312 -12.86 15.11 -31.99
CA GLU A 312 -12.31 16.27 -31.28
C GLU A 312 -13.31 16.93 -30.31
N LEU A 313 -14.58 16.52 -30.33
CA LEU A 313 -15.62 17.11 -29.47
C LEU A 313 -15.43 16.68 -28.00
N GLU A 314 -15.26 17.66 -27.13
CA GLU A 314 -15.16 17.45 -25.68
C GLU A 314 -16.55 17.34 -25.04
N LEU A 315 -16.63 16.83 -23.80
CA LEU A 315 -17.91 16.79 -23.05
C LEU A 315 -18.59 18.16 -22.93
N GLY A 316 -17.81 19.25 -22.85
CA GLY A 316 -18.33 20.61 -22.84
C GLY A 316 -19.02 20.99 -24.16
N ASP A 317 -18.46 20.51 -25.28
CA ASP A 317 -18.99 20.77 -26.62
C ASP A 317 -20.27 19.97 -26.82
N LEU A 318 -20.26 18.68 -26.45
CA LEU A 318 -21.46 17.82 -26.45
C LEU A 318 -22.57 18.40 -25.59
N PHE A 319 -22.23 18.90 -24.41
CA PHE A 319 -23.19 19.59 -23.56
C PHE A 319 -23.80 20.76 -24.32
N TYR A 320 -23.02 21.66 -24.91
CA TYR A 320 -23.58 22.76 -25.70
C TYR A 320 -24.45 22.28 -26.88
N LEU A 321 -23.93 21.34 -27.69
CA LEU A 321 -24.59 20.83 -28.89
C LEU A 321 -25.88 20.08 -28.60
N ARG A 322 -26.09 19.53 -27.39
CA ARG A 322 -27.35 18.86 -27.00
C ARG A 322 -28.59 19.74 -27.16
N THR A 323 -28.40 21.06 -27.18
CA THR A 323 -29.48 22.05 -27.36
C THR A 323 -29.92 22.22 -28.82
N LYS A 324 -29.19 21.65 -29.77
CA LYS A 324 -29.48 21.74 -31.20
C LYS A 324 -30.53 20.70 -31.63
N PRO A 325 -31.34 20.97 -32.67
CA PRO A 325 -32.44 20.09 -33.09
C PRO A 325 -32.06 18.62 -33.21
N GLU A 326 -30.90 18.35 -33.82
CA GLU A 326 -30.33 17.04 -34.12
C GLU A 326 -30.15 16.17 -32.87
N LEU A 327 -29.75 16.78 -31.74
CA LEU A 327 -29.55 16.07 -30.47
C LEU A 327 -30.69 16.28 -29.46
N SER A 328 -31.45 17.37 -29.56
CA SER A 328 -32.54 17.68 -28.64
C SER A 328 -33.62 16.60 -28.59
N LYS A 329 -33.78 15.84 -29.68
CA LYS A 329 -34.69 14.68 -29.80
C LYS A 329 -34.41 13.56 -28.79
N TYR A 330 -33.17 13.46 -28.27
CA TYR A 330 -32.80 12.48 -27.24
C TYR A 330 -33.24 12.88 -25.82
N GLY A 331 -33.78 14.10 -25.67
CA GLY A 331 -34.48 14.55 -24.47
C GLY A 331 -33.64 14.51 -23.21
N ASN A 332 -34.30 14.24 -22.09
CA ASN A 332 -33.71 14.38 -20.75
C ASN A 332 -32.61 13.36 -20.45
N VAL A 333 -32.63 12.18 -21.09
CA VAL A 333 -31.64 11.13 -20.82
C VAL A 333 -30.23 11.63 -21.17
N LEU A 334 -30.05 12.16 -22.39
CA LEU A 334 -28.78 12.73 -22.84
C LEU A 334 -28.38 13.96 -22.01
N VAL A 335 -29.36 14.78 -21.62
CA VAL A 335 -29.12 16.00 -20.83
C VAL A 335 -28.55 15.66 -19.46
N GLU A 336 -29.15 14.72 -18.73
CA GLU A 336 -28.70 14.35 -17.39
C GLU A 336 -27.37 13.59 -17.42
N GLU A 337 -27.15 12.71 -18.41
CA GLU A 337 -25.85 12.05 -18.58
C GLU A 337 -24.73 13.05 -18.85
N LEU A 338 -24.87 13.95 -19.83
CA LEU A 338 -23.84 14.94 -20.14
C LEU A 338 -23.61 15.91 -18.98
N LYS A 339 -24.65 16.27 -18.23
CA LYS A 339 -24.55 17.11 -17.04
C LYS A 339 -23.71 16.43 -15.96
N LEU A 340 -23.95 15.15 -15.68
CA LEU A 340 -23.18 14.36 -14.72
C LEU A 340 -21.73 14.20 -15.15
N LEU A 341 -21.47 13.77 -16.39
CA LEU A 341 -20.11 13.56 -16.90
C LEU A 341 -19.30 14.86 -16.86
N ARG A 342 -19.92 15.98 -17.26
CA ARG A 342 -19.30 17.31 -17.20
C ARG A 342 -19.03 17.76 -15.76
N HIS A 343 -19.98 17.57 -14.85
CA HIS A 343 -19.79 17.90 -13.43
C HIS A 343 -18.60 17.13 -12.84
N CYS A 344 -18.54 15.81 -13.05
CA CYS A 344 -17.43 14.98 -12.58
C CYS A 344 -16.09 15.43 -13.15
N ARG A 345 -16.01 15.72 -14.46
CA ARG A 345 -14.78 16.24 -15.08
C ARG A 345 -14.36 17.58 -14.48
N VAL A 346 -15.32 18.46 -14.19
CA VAL A 346 -15.05 19.76 -13.58
C VAL A 346 -14.51 19.61 -12.17
N GLU A 347 -15.11 18.77 -11.31
CA GLU A 347 -14.59 18.53 -9.96
C GLU A 347 -13.16 17.98 -9.99
N LEU A 348 -12.91 16.98 -10.84
CA LEU A 348 -11.57 16.40 -11.00
C LEU A 348 -10.55 17.43 -11.51
N ALA A 349 -10.93 18.32 -12.43
CA ALA A 349 -10.04 19.38 -12.92
C ALA A 349 -9.71 20.43 -11.85
N HIS A 350 -10.61 20.64 -10.88
CA HIS A 350 -10.40 21.55 -9.74
C HIS A 350 -9.77 20.86 -8.53
N GLN A 351 -9.26 19.63 -8.67
CA GLN A 351 -8.65 18.85 -7.59
C GLN A 351 -9.60 18.56 -6.42
N ARG A 352 -10.89 18.38 -6.72
CA ARG A 352 -11.92 18.09 -5.73
C ARG A 352 -12.42 16.67 -5.88
N PRO A 353 -12.60 15.95 -4.76
CA PRO A 353 -13.26 14.66 -4.82
C PRO A 353 -14.71 14.77 -5.30
N ILE A 354 -15.12 13.84 -6.14
CA ILE A 354 -16.50 13.60 -6.54
C ILE A 354 -17.24 12.97 -5.35
N ASP A 355 -18.44 13.47 -5.07
CA ASP A 355 -19.27 12.98 -3.98
C ASP A 355 -19.92 11.62 -4.27
N GLU A 356 -20.47 11.02 -3.22
CA GLU A 356 -21.10 9.71 -3.27
C GLU A 356 -22.30 9.66 -4.22
N ASN A 357 -23.10 10.73 -4.28
CA ASN A 357 -24.28 10.76 -5.13
C ASN A 357 -23.89 10.77 -6.61
N ALA A 358 -22.91 11.58 -7.00
CA ALA A 358 -22.39 11.58 -8.36
C ALA A 358 -21.76 10.23 -8.73
N ILE A 359 -21.01 9.59 -7.81
CA ILE A 359 -20.48 8.24 -8.02
C ILE A 359 -21.61 7.23 -8.26
N ASN A 360 -22.65 7.23 -7.43
CA ASN A 360 -23.79 6.32 -7.58
C ASN A 360 -24.51 6.52 -8.92
N GLN A 361 -24.64 7.77 -9.38
CA GLN A 361 -25.21 8.07 -10.69
C GLN A 361 -24.31 7.56 -11.83
N LEU A 362 -22.98 7.67 -11.72
CA LEU A 362 -22.06 7.11 -12.73
C LEU A 362 -22.17 5.58 -12.81
N LEU A 363 -22.32 4.91 -11.68
CA LEU A 363 -22.51 3.46 -11.61
C LEU A 363 -23.83 3.03 -12.28
N ALA A 364 -24.90 3.80 -12.08
CA ALA A 364 -26.20 3.54 -12.72
C ALA A 364 -26.14 3.65 -14.25
N LEU A 365 -25.28 4.51 -14.82
CA LEU A 365 -25.10 4.61 -16.27
C LEU A 365 -24.58 3.31 -16.90
N ILE A 366 -23.79 2.53 -16.16
CA ILE A 366 -23.24 1.26 -16.63
C ILE A 366 -24.33 0.20 -16.72
N GLU A 367 -25.24 0.16 -15.74
CA GLU A 367 -26.34 -0.82 -15.73
C GLU A 367 -27.37 -0.56 -16.84
N SER A 368 -27.46 0.69 -17.30
CA SER A 368 -28.37 1.09 -18.39
C SER A 368 -27.78 0.96 -19.80
N SER A 369 -26.48 0.66 -19.92
CA SER A 369 -25.77 0.49 -21.21
C SER A 369 -25.68 -0.98 -21.58
#